data_AF-Q2JJR1-F1
#
_entry.id   AF-Q2JJR1-F1
#
_cell.length_a   1.000
_cell.length_b   1.000
_cell.length_c   1.000
_cell.angle_alpha   90.00
_cell.angle_beta   90.00
_cell.angle_gamma   90.00
#
_symmetry.space_group_name_H-M   'P 1'
#
loop_
_entity.id
_entity.type
_entity.pdbx_description
1 polymer ?
#
loop_
_entity_poly.entity_id
_entity_poly.type
_entity_poly.pdbx_seq_one_letter_code
_entity_poly.pdbx_strand_id
1 'polypeptide(L)'
;MTTPPRRPALNHVLIVKDRHGPKAYWLTAELYSLGRDPRNSIRIDSQYASRYHAILVKTESPSSPDGFTYQIIDGDIQGTPSTNGLYVGGQRVEFRDLEDGDEIQFGNDATATYSLQNKDLDEILATFENTQIVEL
;
A
#
# COMPACT_ATOMS: atom_id res chain seq x y z
N MET A 1 -37.30 -14.38 5.57
CA MET A 1 -36.32 -13.49 4.93
C MET A 1 -35.07 -13.53 5.79
N THR A 2 -34.06 -14.29 5.39
CA THR A 2 -32.78 -14.37 6.13
C THR A 2 -31.94 -13.17 5.73
N THR A 3 -31.68 -12.27 6.67
CA THR A 3 -30.65 -11.23 6.50
C THR A 3 -29.34 -11.94 6.12
N PRO A 4 -28.73 -11.65 4.97
CA PRO A 4 -27.44 -12.24 4.65
C PRO A 4 -26.45 -11.86 5.77
N PRO A 5 -25.54 -12.77 6.16
CA PRO A 5 -24.55 -12.45 7.19
C PRO A 5 -23.81 -11.19 6.74
N ARG A 6 -23.79 -10.17 7.62
CA ARG A 6 -22.98 -8.98 7.43
C ARG A 6 -21.54 -9.47 7.30
N ARG A 7 -20.97 -9.41 6.08
CA ARG A 7 -19.55 -9.72 5.87
C ARG A 7 -18.77 -8.90 6.90
N PRO A 8 -17.75 -9.47 7.56
CA PRO A 8 -16.88 -8.67 8.41
C PRO A 8 -16.38 -7.48 7.59
N ALA A 9 -16.46 -6.27 8.17
CA ALA A 9 -15.94 -5.08 7.51
C ALA A 9 -14.42 -5.29 7.38
N LEU A 10 -13.97 -5.51 6.15
CA LEU A 10 -12.56 -5.52 5.84
C LEU A 10 -12.11 -4.07 5.72
N ASN A 11 -10.99 -3.77 6.35
CA ASN A 11 -10.38 -2.46 6.32
C ASN A 11 -9.20 -2.50 5.34
N HIS A 12 -9.04 -1.43 4.58
CA HIS A 12 -7.94 -1.26 3.63
C HIS A 12 -6.68 -0.82 4.37
N VAL A 13 -5.60 -1.59 4.22
CA VAL A 13 -4.32 -1.35 4.90
C VAL A 13 -3.20 -1.26 3.87
N LEU A 14 -2.32 -0.30 4.07
CA LEU A 14 -1.01 -0.32 3.44
C LEU A 14 0.06 -0.62 4.50
N ILE A 15 0.79 -1.72 4.35
CA ILE A 15 1.94 -2.05 5.18
C ILE A 15 3.21 -1.64 4.42
N VAL A 16 3.88 -0.59 4.86
CA VAL A 16 5.15 -0.12 4.29
C VAL A 16 6.30 -0.77 5.04
N LYS A 17 7.24 -1.38 4.32
CA LYS A 17 8.51 -1.87 4.86
C LYS A 17 9.65 -1.07 4.25
N ASP A 18 10.30 -0.26 5.09
CA ASP A 18 11.48 0.51 4.75
C ASP A 18 12.63 0.22 5.73
N ARG A 19 13.71 1.02 5.69
CA ARG A 19 14.88 0.85 6.58
C ARG A 19 14.56 0.92 8.08
N HIS A 20 13.41 1.47 8.46
CA HIS A 20 12.97 1.60 9.85
C HIS A 20 12.04 0.46 10.29
N GLY A 21 11.84 -0.55 9.45
CA GLY A 21 10.94 -1.66 9.71
C GLY A 21 9.53 -1.45 9.14
N PRO A 22 8.61 -2.38 9.44
CA PRO A 22 7.23 -2.31 8.96
C PRO A 22 6.43 -1.22 9.68
N LYS A 23 5.60 -0.51 8.93
CA LYS A 23 4.61 0.48 9.42
C LYS A 23 3.31 0.21 8.69
N ALA A 24 2.18 0.22 9.41
CA ALA A 24 0.88 -0.07 8.82
C ALA A 24 -0.01 1.17 8.90
N TYR A 25 -0.76 1.43 7.82
CA TYR A 25 -1.61 2.60 7.68
C TYR A 25 -3.01 2.18 7.26
N TRP A 26 -4.02 2.64 7.99
CA TRP A 26 -5.40 2.59 7.51
C TRP A 26 -5.59 3.52 6.32
N LEU A 27 -6.13 3.00 5.23
CA LEU A 27 -6.49 3.80 4.06
C LEU A 27 -7.98 4.15 4.12
N THR A 28 -8.27 5.39 4.53
CA THR A 28 -9.63 5.90 4.69
C THR A 28 -9.96 7.06 3.75
N ALA A 29 -8.96 7.83 3.32
CA ALA A 29 -9.12 9.00 2.46
C ALA A 29 -9.21 8.63 0.97
N GLU A 30 -9.69 9.57 0.15
CA GLU A 30 -9.79 9.38 -1.31
C GLU A 30 -8.43 9.41 -2.01
N LEU A 31 -7.44 10.07 -1.43
CA LEU A 31 -6.13 10.25 -2.04
C LEU A 31 -5.01 10.23 -0.99
N TYR A 32 -3.92 9.52 -1.29
CA TYR A 32 -2.68 9.54 -0.54
C TYR A 32 -1.51 9.84 -1.47
N SER A 33 -0.60 10.69 -1.02
CA SER A 33 0.73 10.84 -1.66
C SER A 33 1.75 9.95 -0.95
N LEU A 34 2.63 9.34 -1.74
CA LEU A 34 3.67 8.42 -1.29
C LEU A 34 5.03 8.88 -1.79
N GLY A 35 6.04 8.90 -0.92
CA GLY A 35 7.41 9.24 -1.31
C GLY A 35 8.32 9.52 -0.13
N ARG A 36 9.60 9.77 -0.38
CA ARG A 36 10.58 9.97 0.69
C ARG A 36 10.47 11.31 1.41
N ASP A 37 9.84 12.30 0.78
CA ASP A 37 9.64 13.61 1.38
C ASP A 37 8.67 13.48 2.55
N PRO A 38 8.96 14.03 3.74
CA PRO A 38 8.10 13.91 4.91
C PRO A 38 6.75 14.62 4.77
N ARG A 39 6.53 15.40 3.71
CA ARG A 39 5.25 16.05 3.41
C ARG A 39 4.23 15.11 2.74
N ASN A 40 4.63 13.90 2.35
CA ASN A 40 3.70 12.91 1.81
C ASN A 40 2.74 12.41 2.89
N SER A 41 1.53 12.03 2.48
CA SER A 41 0.54 11.39 3.36
C SER A 41 1.11 10.11 3.99
N ILE A 42 1.85 9.33 3.19
CA ILE A 42 2.57 8.13 3.63
C ILE A 42 4.03 8.27 3.20
N ARG A 43 4.92 8.36 4.19
CA ARG A 43 6.35 8.50 3.93
C ARG A 43 6.99 7.14 3.66
N ILE A 44 7.77 7.07 2.59
CA ILE A 44 8.60 5.91 2.22
C ILE A 44 10.07 6.25 2.48
N ASP A 45 10.67 5.79 3.58
CA ASP A 45 12.05 6.18 3.93
C ASP A 45 13.11 5.41 3.13
N SER A 46 13.22 5.77 1.86
CA SER A 46 14.14 5.20 0.89
C SER A 46 14.90 6.31 0.16
N GLN A 47 16.18 6.08 -0.14
CA GLN A 47 16.94 6.97 -1.01
C GLN A 47 16.59 6.76 -2.50
N TYR A 48 16.03 5.60 -2.84
CA TYR A 48 15.61 5.24 -4.19
C TYR A 48 14.19 5.73 -4.50
N ALA A 49 13.40 6.09 -3.48
CA ALA A 49 12.11 6.71 -3.72
C ALA A 49 12.25 8.19 -4.15
N SER A 50 11.49 8.62 -5.16
CA SER A 50 11.29 10.03 -5.45
C SER A 50 10.70 10.77 -4.24
N ARG A 51 10.88 12.10 -4.20
CA ARG A 51 10.28 12.96 -3.16
C ARG A 51 8.76 12.76 -3.09
N TYR A 52 8.12 12.80 -4.25
CA TYR A 52 6.75 12.35 -4.49
C TYR A 52 6.86 11.27 -5.55
N HIS A 53 6.59 10.03 -5.18
CA HIS A 53 6.87 8.84 -5.98
C HIS A 53 5.62 8.26 -6.60
N ALA A 54 4.55 8.15 -5.82
CA ALA A 54 3.30 7.58 -6.28
C ALA A 54 2.13 8.26 -5.57
N ILE A 55 0.95 8.04 -6.10
CA ILE A 55 -0.31 8.35 -5.44
C ILE A 55 -1.17 7.11 -5.35
N LEU A 56 -1.93 7.00 -4.25
CA LEU A 56 -3.06 6.07 -4.15
C LEU A 56 -4.34 6.88 -4.32
N VAL A 57 -5.24 6.39 -5.17
CA VAL A 57 -6.55 6.99 -5.42
C VAL A 57 -7.60 5.92 -5.14
N LYS A 58 -8.61 6.25 -4.34
CA LYS A 58 -9.74 5.36 -4.11
C LYS A 58 -10.59 5.29 -5.39
N THR A 59 -10.89 4.09 -5.86
CA THR A 59 -11.65 3.85 -7.09
C THR A 59 -12.78 2.85 -6.84
N GLU A 60 -13.91 3.02 -7.54
CA GLU A 60 -15.00 2.05 -7.48
C GLU A 60 -14.54 0.69 -7.99
N SER A 61 -14.85 -0.36 -7.25
CA SER A 61 -14.47 -1.73 -7.58
C SER A 61 -15.62 -2.68 -7.23
N PRO A 62 -16.42 -3.10 -8.22
CA PRO A 62 -17.52 -4.04 -8.01
C PRO A 62 -17.07 -5.42 -7.51
N SER A 63 -15.80 -5.78 -7.73
CA SER A 63 -15.20 -7.02 -7.24
C SER A 63 -14.77 -6.93 -5.78
N SER A 64 -14.60 -5.72 -5.23
CA SER A 64 -14.25 -5.53 -3.82
C SER A 64 -15.44 -5.81 -2.89
N PRO A 65 -15.24 -6.42 -1.71
CA PRO A 65 -16.31 -6.69 -0.75
C PRO A 65 -17.10 -5.46 -0.27
N ASP A 66 -16.48 -4.28 -0.27
CA ASP A 66 -17.06 -3.00 0.16
C ASP A 66 -17.28 -2.00 -1.00
N GLY A 67 -17.07 -2.43 -2.24
CA GLY A 67 -17.39 -1.67 -3.45
C GLY A 67 -16.30 -0.71 -3.93
N PHE A 68 -15.12 -0.69 -3.30
CA PHE A 68 -13.99 0.12 -3.77
C PHE A 68 -12.64 -0.57 -3.56
N THR A 69 -11.63 -0.14 -4.30
CA THR A 69 -10.22 -0.47 -4.06
C THR A 69 -9.37 0.79 -4.15
N TYR A 70 -8.06 0.67 -3.95
CA TYR A 70 -7.11 1.73 -4.28
C TYR A 70 -6.38 1.41 -5.56
N GLN A 71 -6.32 2.39 -6.46
CA GLN A 71 -5.41 2.38 -7.59
C GLN A 71 -4.11 3.07 -7.17
N ILE A 72 -2.98 2.42 -7.40
CA ILE A 72 -1.68 3.07 -7.30
C ILE A 72 -1.25 3.59 -8.66
N ILE A 73 -0.68 4.80 -8.70
CA ILE A 73 -0.23 5.46 -9.92
C ILE A 73 1.20 5.95 -9.70
N ASP A 74 2.10 5.68 -10.65
CA ASP A 74 3.47 6.18 -10.67
C ASP A 74 3.48 7.70 -10.93
N GLY A 75 4.20 8.43 -10.10
CA GLY A 75 4.39 9.87 -10.20
C GLY A 75 3.67 10.69 -9.14
N ASP A 76 3.90 12.00 -9.21
CA ASP A 76 3.29 12.98 -8.31
C ASP A 76 1.90 13.43 -8.78
N ILE A 77 1.24 14.28 -7.98
CA ILE A 77 -0.09 14.84 -8.30
C ILE A 77 -0.12 15.69 -9.59
N GLN A 78 1.05 16.09 -10.11
CA GLN A 78 1.17 16.83 -11.38
C GLN A 78 1.44 15.89 -12.57
N GLY A 79 1.54 14.58 -12.33
CA GLY A 79 1.84 13.57 -13.34
C GLY A 79 3.34 13.46 -13.66
N THR A 80 4.22 13.98 -12.80
CA THR A 80 5.67 13.80 -12.98
C THR A 80 6.05 12.38 -12.55
N PRO A 81 6.54 11.50 -13.44
CA PRO A 81 6.86 10.12 -13.09
C PRO A 81 7.96 10.01 -12.05
N SER A 82 7.99 8.92 -11.28
CA SER A 82 9.11 8.66 -10.39
C SER A 82 10.39 8.33 -11.17
N THR A 83 11.55 8.50 -10.52
CA THR A 83 12.84 8.26 -11.19
C THR A 83 13.11 6.78 -11.44
N ASN A 84 12.77 5.92 -10.49
CA ASN A 84 13.03 4.48 -10.58
C ASN A 84 11.81 3.69 -11.09
N GLY A 85 10.65 4.33 -11.24
CA GLY A 85 9.40 3.68 -11.60
C GLY A 85 8.76 2.95 -10.42
N LEU A 86 7.50 2.59 -10.65
CA LEU A 86 6.68 1.80 -9.74
C LEU A 86 6.60 0.35 -10.24
N TYR A 87 6.69 -0.61 -9.32
CA TYR A 87 6.57 -2.03 -9.63
C TYR A 87 5.51 -2.67 -8.75
N VAL A 88 4.67 -3.52 -9.32
CA VAL A 88 3.70 -4.35 -8.60
C VAL A 88 3.89 -5.80 -9.02
N GLY A 89 4.09 -6.71 -8.06
CA GLY A 89 4.38 -8.12 -8.36
C GLY A 89 5.63 -8.32 -9.24
N GLY A 90 6.62 -7.43 -9.12
CA GLY A 90 7.85 -7.44 -9.92
C GLY A 90 7.73 -6.90 -11.35
N GLN A 91 6.55 -6.45 -11.77
CA GLN A 91 6.33 -5.84 -13.09
C GLN A 91 6.28 -4.32 -12.97
N ARG A 92 6.98 -3.60 -13.86
CA ARG A 92 6.91 -2.14 -13.92
C ARG A 92 5.53 -1.71 -14.42
N VAL A 93 4.88 -0.80 -13.71
CA VAL A 93 3.54 -0.31 -14.02
C VAL A 93 3.49 1.21 -13.99
N GLU A 94 2.63 1.81 -14.81
CA GLU A 94 2.26 3.23 -14.68
C GLU A 94 1.12 3.40 -13.69
N PHE A 95 0.18 2.45 -13.67
CA PHE A 95 -0.89 2.37 -12.68
C PHE A 95 -1.33 0.91 -12.49
N ARG A 96 -1.92 0.62 -11.33
CA ARG A 96 -2.53 -0.68 -11.03
C ARG A 96 -3.66 -0.54 -10.01
N ASP A 97 -4.82 -1.12 -10.31
CA ASP A 97 -5.86 -1.36 -9.31
C ASP A 97 -5.37 -2.47 -8.38
N LEU A 98 -5.25 -2.16 -7.09
CA LEU A 98 -4.65 -3.07 -6.13
C LEU A 98 -5.62 -4.17 -5.72
N GLU A 99 -5.08 -5.37 -5.61
CA GLU A 99 -5.74 -6.55 -5.07
C GLU A 99 -5.12 -6.94 -3.72
N ASP A 100 -5.89 -7.59 -2.84
CA ASP A 100 -5.39 -8.02 -1.54
C ASP A 100 -4.14 -8.87 -1.68
N GLY A 101 -3.05 -8.45 -1.03
CA GLY A 101 -1.75 -9.10 -1.08
C GLY A 101 -0.79 -8.52 -2.12
N ASP A 102 -1.20 -7.55 -2.94
CA ASP A 102 -0.31 -6.90 -3.91
C ASP A 102 0.90 -6.26 -3.21
N GLU A 103 2.09 -6.66 -3.66
CA GLU A 103 3.35 -6.06 -3.24
C GLU A 103 3.79 -5.00 -4.26
N ILE A 104 3.94 -3.79 -3.75
CA ILE A 104 4.41 -2.60 -4.44
C ILE A 104 5.88 -2.37 -4.06
N GLN A 105 6.72 -2.06 -5.03
CA GLN A 105 8.13 -1.78 -4.80
C GLN A 105 8.50 -0.36 -5.24
N PHE A 106 9.21 0.36 -4.36
CA PHE A 106 9.64 1.75 -4.52
C PHE A 106 11.18 1.82 -4.63
N GLY A 107 11.72 1.20 -5.66
CA GLY A 107 13.17 0.97 -5.78
C GLY A 107 13.65 -0.21 -4.93
N ASN A 108 14.94 -0.24 -4.58
CA ASN A 108 15.58 -1.49 -4.15
C ASN A 108 15.41 -1.85 -2.67
N ASP A 109 15.07 -0.89 -1.80
CA ASP A 109 15.12 -1.05 -0.34
C ASP A 109 13.80 -0.73 0.37
N ALA A 110 12.71 -0.51 -0.38
CA ALA A 110 11.40 -0.23 0.19
C ALA A 110 10.28 -0.89 -0.60
N THR A 111 9.37 -1.53 0.13
CA THR A 111 8.15 -2.13 -0.41
C THR A 111 6.94 -1.68 0.39
N ALA A 112 5.75 -1.84 -0.20
CA ALA A 112 4.50 -1.80 0.53
C ALA A 112 3.61 -2.96 0.10
N THR A 113 2.86 -3.51 1.03
CA THR A 113 1.83 -4.51 0.74
C THR A 113 0.47 -3.90 0.98
N TYR A 114 -0.40 -3.97 -0.02
CA TYR A 114 -1.81 -3.62 0.15
C TYR A 114 -2.58 -4.84 0.63
N SER A 115 -3.42 -4.66 1.66
CA SER A 115 -4.19 -5.78 2.20
C SER A 115 -5.54 -5.37 2.78
N LEU A 116 -6.49 -6.29 2.68
CA LEU A 116 -7.80 -6.21 3.30
C LEU A 116 -7.80 -6.97 4.63
N GLN A 117 -7.93 -6.25 5.73
CA GLN A 117 -7.73 -6.81 7.08
C GLN A 117 -8.94 -6.60 7.98
N ASN A 118 -9.23 -7.59 8.84
CA ASN A 118 -10.23 -7.48 9.91
C ASN A 118 -9.60 -7.39 11.31
N LYS A 119 -8.26 -7.34 11.39
CA LYS A 119 -7.47 -7.24 12.62
C LYS A 119 -7.01 -5.80 12.84
N ASP A 120 -6.63 -5.48 14.07
CA ASP A 120 -6.00 -4.19 14.39
C ASP A 120 -4.57 -4.10 13.84
N LEU A 121 -4.06 -2.87 13.65
CA LEU A 121 -2.72 -2.63 13.07
C LEU A 121 -1.61 -3.28 13.89
N ASP A 122 -1.74 -3.33 15.21
CA ASP A 122 -0.74 -3.95 16.09
C ASP A 122 -0.64 -5.47 15.83
N GLU A 123 -1.77 -6.14 15.65
CA GLU A 123 -1.79 -7.57 15.30
C GLU A 123 -1.23 -7.82 13.90
N ILE A 124 -1.54 -6.91 12.95
CA ILE A 124 -0.99 -6.97 11.59
C ILE A 124 0.54 -6.85 11.67
N LEU A 125 1.06 -5.82 12.33
CA LEU A 125 2.50 -5.57 12.45
C LEU A 125 3.24 -6.70 13.16
N ALA A 126 2.64 -7.31 14.19
CA ALA A 126 3.22 -8.45 14.89
C ALA A 126 3.48 -9.66 13.95
N THR A 127 2.75 -9.80 12.84
CA THR A 127 3.04 -10.85 11.84
C THR A 127 4.31 -10.58 11.03
N PHE A 128 4.68 -9.31 10.83
CA PHE A 128 5.87 -8.91 10.08
C PHE A 128 7.12 -8.89 10.96
N GLU A 129 6.98 -8.64 12.27
CA GLU A 129 8.09 -8.70 13.23
C GLU A 129 8.55 -10.14 13.48
N ASN A 130 7.61 -11.09 13.59
CA ASN A 130 7.92 -12.51 13.83
C ASN A 130 8.55 -13.23 12.63
N THR A 131 8.55 -12.62 11.44
CA THR A 131 9.14 -13.20 10.22
C THR A 131 10.66 -12.96 10.14
N GLN A 132 11.26 -12.23 11.09
CA GLN A 132 12.70 -11.88 11.10
C GLN A 132 13.63 -12.97 11.66
N ILE A 133 13.17 -14.18 12.01
CA ILE A 133 14.05 -15.25 12.51
C ILE A 133 13.90 -16.52 11.66
N VAL A 134 14.51 -16.51 10.48
CA VAL A 134 15.08 -17.72 9.86
C VAL A 134 16.35 -17.31 9.13
N GLU A 135 17.43 -17.05 9.88
CA GLU A 135 18.77 -17.21 9.32
C GLU A 135 19.06 -18.72 9.31
N LEU A 136 19.32 -19.28 8.12
CA LEU A 136 19.94 -20.60 7.95
C LEU A 136 21.46 -20.48 8.11
#